data_AF-A0A8T7AIX6-F1
#
_entry.id   AF-A0A8T7AIX6-F1
#
_cell.length_a   1.000
_cell.length_b   1.000
_cell.length_c   1.000
_cell.angle_alpha   90.00
_cell.angle_beta   90.00
_cell.angle_gamma   90.00
#
_symmetry.space_group_name_H-M   'P 1'
#
loop_
_entity.id
_entity.type
_entity.pdbx_description
1 polymer ?
#
loop_
_entity_poly.entity_id
_entity_poly.type
_entity_poly.pdbx_seq_one_letter_code
_entity_poly.pdbx_strand_id
1 'polypeptide(L)'
;MNTNDYLELMRFPKEWQELQMVPDDDYIKDQVFKLKPGMEHTPEHARHDAFHYWLAREPSTAQLAALTQLSIVDPDAEMGESIRAEILKLGNCDDKLRELIAHQSE
;
A
#
# COMPACT_ATOMS: atom_id res chain seq x y z
N MET A 1 6.82 20.37 -0.98
CA MET A 1 6.40 19.16 -1.71
C MET A 1 4.95 18.90 -1.36
N ASN A 2 4.08 18.77 -2.37
CA ASN A 2 2.67 18.40 -2.16
C ASN A 2 2.49 16.87 -2.24
N THR A 3 1.27 16.37 -2.01
CA THR A 3 0.97 14.92 -2.04
C THR A 3 1.29 14.28 -3.39
N ASN A 4 0.93 14.91 -4.51
CA ASN A 4 1.20 14.36 -5.84
C ASN A 4 2.71 14.28 -6.12
N ASP A 5 3.46 15.33 -5.77
CA ASP A 5 4.93 15.36 -5.90
C ASP A 5 5.55 14.22 -5.08
N TYR A 6 5.05 13.98 -3.86
CA TYR A 6 5.53 12.90 -2.99
C TYR A 6 5.26 11.52 -3.59
N LEU A 7 4.04 11.29 -4.07
CA LEU A 7 3.64 10.01 -4.67
C LEU A 7 4.46 9.71 -5.94
N GLU A 8 4.70 10.72 -6.77
CA GLU A 8 5.54 10.59 -7.96
C GLU A 8 7.00 10.28 -7.57
N LEU A 9 7.56 11.03 -6.63
CA LEU A 9 8.93 10.83 -6.15
C LEU A 9 9.13 9.43 -5.54
N MET A 10 8.15 8.96 -4.76
CA MET A 10 8.15 7.63 -4.13
C MET A 10 7.60 6.51 -5.03
N ARG A 11 7.32 6.83 -6.31
CA ARG A 11 6.88 5.87 -7.34
C ARG A 11 5.65 5.05 -6.93
N PHE A 12 4.68 5.69 -6.29
CA PHE A 12 3.40 5.06 -6.03
C PHE A 12 2.68 4.77 -7.35
N PRO A 13 2.16 3.54 -7.55
CA PRO A 13 1.23 3.26 -8.63
C PRO A 13 0.03 4.23 -8.62
N LYS A 14 -0.44 4.65 -9.79
CA LYS A 14 -1.58 5.58 -9.93
C LYS A 14 -2.86 5.01 -9.31
N GLU A 15 -2.96 3.69 -9.22
CA GLU A 15 -4.05 2.93 -8.63
C GLU A 15 -4.28 3.33 -7.17
N TRP A 16 -3.25 3.80 -6.44
CA TRP A 16 -3.42 4.34 -5.08
C TRP A 16 -4.38 5.53 -5.04
N GLN A 17 -4.31 6.40 -6.05
CA GLN A 17 -5.22 7.54 -6.18
C GLN A 17 -6.58 7.10 -6.73
N GLU A 18 -6.58 6.24 -7.76
CA GLU A 18 -7.82 5.74 -8.40
C GLU A 18 -8.72 4.98 -7.41
N LEU A 19 -8.13 4.22 -6.49
CA LEU A 19 -8.83 3.46 -5.45
C LEU A 19 -9.06 4.27 -4.16
N GLN A 20 -8.67 5.55 -4.11
CA GLN A 20 -8.77 6.41 -2.92
C GLN A 20 -8.08 5.82 -1.68
N MET A 21 -6.94 5.15 -1.88
CA MET A 21 -6.17 4.49 -0.82
C MET A 21 -4.90 5.25 -0.44
N VAL A 22 -4.65 6.43 -1.00
CA VAL A 22 -3.59 7.32 -0.50
C VAL A 22 -3.87 7.62 0.98
N PRO A 23 -2.90 7.42 1.89
CA PRO A 23 -3.05 7.81 3.29
C PRO A 23 -3.47 9.26 3.46
N ASP A 24 -4.04 9.60 4.61
CA ASP A 24 -4.48 10.97 4.87
C ASP A 24 -3.37 12.02 4.72
N ASP A 25 -3.78 13.26 4.44
CA ASP A 25 -2.85 14.37 4.19
C ASP A 25 -1.88 14.61 5.35
N ASP A 26 -2.26 14.31 6.59
CA ASP A 26 -1.39 14.54 7.74
C ASP A 26 -0.29 13.49 7.83
N TYR A 27 -0.59 12.24 7.49
CA TYR A 27 0.42 11.20 7.29
C TYR A 27 1.37 11.56 6.15
N ILE A 28 0.85 12.00 5.00
CA ILE A 28 1.71 12.39 3.88
C ILE A 28 2.62 13.57 4.27
N LYS A 29 2.09 14.59 4.97
CA LYS A 29 2.92 15.70 5.47
C LYS A 29 4.02 15.22 6.43
N ASP A 30 3.72 14.26 7.30
CA ASP A 30 4.70 13.66 8.21
C ASP A 30 5.80 12.91 7.44
N GLN A 31 5.44 12.14 6.40
CA GLN A 31 6.41 11.49 5.51
C GLN A 31 7.28 12.51 4.77
N VAL A 32 6.67 13.57 4.22
CA VAL A 32 7.36 14.70 3.59
C VAL A 32 8.33 15.39 4.56
N PHE A 33 7.94 15.55 5.81
CA PHE A 33 8.78 16.16 6.84
C PHE A 33 9.97 15.27 7.24
N LYS A 34 9.79 13.94 7.23
CA LYS A 34 10.81 12.95 7.58
C LYS A 34 11.79 12.64 6.46
N LEU A 35 11.48 13.01 5.22
CA LEU A 35 12.34 12.81 4.06
C LEU A 35 13.69 13.50 4.24
N LYS A 36 14.75 12.69 4.32
CA LYS A 36 16.14 13.13 4.35
C LYS A 36 16.76 12.97 2.97
N PRO A 37 17.79 13.79 2.62
CA PRO A 37 18.57 13.58 1.41
C PRO A 37 19.06 12.12 1.31
N GLY A 38 18.80 11.48 0.17
CA GLY A 38 19.12 10.07 -0.08
C GLY A 38 18.00 9.06 0.22
N MET A 39 16.93 9.45 0.90
CA MET A 39 15.74 8.58 1.07
C MET A 39 14.91 8.44 -0.22
N GLU A 40 15.14 9.31 -1.19
CA GLU A 40 14.59 9.25 -2.56
C GLU A 40 14.97 7.95 -3.29
N HIS A 41 15.98 7.23 -2.78
CA HIS A 41 16.45 5.97 -3.32
C HIS A 41 15.74 4.73 -2.77
N THR A 42 14.86 4.88 -1.78
CA THR A 42 14.11 3.75 -1.18
C THR A 42 12.59 3.95 -1.28
N PRO A 43 12.03 4.11 -2.50
CA PRO A 43 10.59 4.30 -2.70
C PRO A 43 9.76 3.10 -2.21
N GLU A 44 10.33 1.90 -2.20
CA GLU A 44 9.71 0.67 -1.66
C GLU A 44 9.33 0.82 -0.18
N HIS A 45 10.19 1.41 0.65
CA HIS A 45 9.87 1.61 2.07
C HIS A 45 8.66 2.54 2.27
N ALA A 46 8.55 3.60 1.46
CA ALA A 46 7.41 4.51 1.53
C ALA A 46 6.09 3.81 1.17
N ARG A 47 6.10 2.97 0.12
CA ARG A 47 4.91 2.18 -0.27
C ARG A 47 4.57 1.13 0.78
N HIS A 48 5.58 0.44 1.32
CA HIS A 48 5.41 -0.51 2.40
C HIS A 48 4.78 0.13 3.64
N ASP A 49 5.30 1.28 4.08
CA ASP A 49 4.76 2.01 5.23
C ASP A 49 3.32 2.48 5.00
N ALA A 50 2.94 2.81 3.76
CA ALA A 50 1.57 3.16 3.39
C ALA A 50 0.61 1.96 3.46
N PHE A 51 1.06 0.74 3.13
CA PHE A 51 0.27 -0.47 3.38
C PHE A 51 0.06 -0.67 4.89
N HIS A 52 1.12 -0.59 5.69
CA HIS A 52 1.05 -0.75 7.15
C HIS A 52 0.19 0.32 7.82
N TYR A 53 0.19 1.55 7.30
CA TYR A 53 -0.72 2.61 7.72
C TYR A 53 -2.19 2.15 7.69
N TRP A 54 -2.61 1.43 6.64
CA TRP A 54 -3.97 0.92 6.53
C TRP A 54 -4.20 -0.33 7.36
N LEU A 55 -3.29 -1.30 7.30
CA LEU A 55 -3.42 -2.57 8.02
C LEU A 55 -3.52 -2.36 9.54
N ALA A 56 -2.84 -1.34 10.09
CA ALA A 56 -2.91 -0.98 11.50
C ALA A 56 -4.27 -0.35 11.94
N ARG A 57 -5.15 -0.01 11.00
CA ARG A 57 -6.43 0.69 11.24
C ARG A 57 -7.67 -0.18 11.05
N GLU A 58 -7.51 -1.50 11.03
CA GLU A 58 -8.62 -2.45 10.82
C GLU A 58 -9.43 -2.11 9.55
N PRO A 59 -8.80 -2.16 8.36
CA PRO A 59 -9.41 -1.70 7.12
C PRO A 59 -10.67 -2.52 6.81
N SER A 60 -11.72 -1.88 6.30
CA SER A 60 -12.94 -2.57 5.87
C SER A 60 -12.67 -3.59 4.76
N THR A 61 -13.60 -4.52 4.51
CA THR A 61 -13.48 -5.50 3.42
C THR A 61 -13.22 -4.85 2.04
N ALA A 62 -13.86 -3.71 1.76
CA ALA A 62 -13.62 -2.96 0.52
C ALA A 62 -12.19 -2.40 0.45
N GLN A 63 -11.67 -1.89 1.57
CA GLN A 63 -10.30 -1.42 1.67
C GLN A 63 -9.30 -2.58 1.57
N LEU A 64 -9.59 -3.75 2.15
CA LEU A 64 -8.76 -4.94 1.98
C LEU A 64 -8.71 -5.40 0.53
N ALA A 65 -9.82 -5.34 -0.20
CA ALA A 65 -9.84 -5.63 -1.63
C ALA A 65 -8.98 -4.63 -2.42
N ALA A 66 -9.07 -3.34 -2.10
CA ALA A 66 -8.22 -2.32 -2.71
C ALA A 66 -6.73 -2.54 -2.37
N LEU A 67 -6.37 -2.82 -1.11
CA LEU A 67 -4.99 -3.12 -0.69
C LEU A 67 -4.45 -4.37 -1.40
N THR A 68 -5.31 -5.39 -1.57
CA THR A 68 -4.94 -6.59 -2.33
C THR A 68 -4.63 -6.24 -3.78
N GLN A 69 -5.49 -5.46 -4.45
CA GLN A 69 -5.24 -5.00 -5.81
C GLN A 69 -3.95 -4.17 -5.91
N LEU A 70 -3.71 -3.25 -4.97
CA LEU A 70 -2.51 -2.43 -4.92
C LEU A 70 -1.24 -3.28 -4.76
N SER A 71 -1.30 -4.34 -3.93
CA SER A 71 -0.17 -5.26 -3.75
C SER A 71 0.15 -6.08 -5.00
N ILE A 72 -0.81 -6.25 -5.92
CA ILE A 72 -0.62 -6.98 -7.18
C ILE A 72 0.06 -6.08 -8.22
N VAL A 73 -0.32 -4.80 -8.27
CA VAL A 73 0.23 -3.83 -9.22
C VAL A 73 1.46 -3.10 -8.71
N ASP A 74 1.93 -3.40 -7.49
CA ASP A 74 3.13 -2.77 -6.95
C ASP A 74 4.37 -3.16 -7.79
N PRO A 75 5.26 -2.20 -8.11
CA PRO A 75 6.48 -2.51 -8.84
C PRO A 75 7.45 -3.43 -8.09
N ASP A 76 7.29 -3.59 -6.77
CA ASP A 76 8.03 -4.55 -5.96
C ASP A 76 7.13 -5.77 -5.65
N ALA A 77 7.33 -6.85 -6.42
CA ALA A 77 6.53 -8.06 -6.31
C ALA A 77 6.74 -8.79 -4.96
N GLU A 78 7.95 -8.81 -4.41
CA GLU A 78 8.26 -9.47 -3.13
C GLU A 78 7.57 -8.73 -1.98
N MET A 79 7.58 -7.39 -2.01
CA MET A 79 6.83 -6.57 -1.06
C MET A 79 5.32 -6.83 -1.21
N GLY A 80 4.81 -6.85 -2.45
CA GLY A 80 3.41 -7.14 -2.73
C GLY A 80 2.95 -8.50 -2.18
N GLU A 81 3.76 -9.55 -2.36
CA GLU A 81 3.53 -10.87 -1.77
C GLU A 81 3.50 -10.84 -0.24
N SER A 82 4.43 -10.14 0.40
CA SER A 82 4.47 -9.99 1.86
C SER A 82 3.19 -9.34 2.39
N ILE A 83 2.71 -8.28 1.74
CA ILE A 83 1.46 -7.61 2.11
C ILE A 83 0.25 -8.55 1.97
N ARG A 84 0.16 -9.34 0.88
CA ARG A 84 -0.93 -10.31 0.73
C ARG A 84 -0.91 -11.38 1.82
N ALA A 85 0.28 -11.86 2.19
CA ALA A 85 0.44 -12.82 3.28
C ALA A 85 0.01 -12.23 4.64
N GLU A 86 0.15 -10.93 4.86
CA GLU A 86 -0.38 -10.24 6.04
C GLU A 86 -1.90 -10.10 5.99
N ILE A 87 -2.47 -9.69 4.85
CA ILE A 87 -3.92 -9.57 4.64
C ILE A 87 -4.63 -10.90 4.94
N LEU A 88 -4.08 -12.04 4.52
CA LEU A 88 -4.64 -13.36 4.79
C LEU A 88 -4.76 -13.70 6.29
N LYS A 89 -3.93 -13.08 7.14
CA LYS A 89 -3.94 -13.28 8.59
C LYS A 89 -4.97 -12.42 9.31
N LEU A 90 -5.54 -11.41 8.64
CA LEU A 90 -6.54 -10.53 9.23
C LEU A 90 -7.90 -11.24 9.36
N GLY A 91 -8.57 -11.04 10.50
CA GLY A 91 -9.84 -11.72 10.82
C GLY A 91 -11.02 -11.30 9.94
N ASN A 92 -10.91 -10.18 9.24
CA ASN A 92 -11.91 -9.64 8.32
C ASN A 92 -11.58 -9.89 6.84
N CYS A 93 -10.59 -10.73 6.56
CA CYS A 93 -10.30 -11.25 5.23
C CYS A 93 -11.31 -12.35 4.87
N ASP A 94 -12.26 -12.01 3.98
CA ASP A 94 -13.32 -12.91 3.55
C ASP A 94 -12.85 -13.98 2.56
N ASP A 95 -13.68 -14.99 2.30
CA ASP A 95 -13.32 -16.12 1.43
C ASP A 95 -13.03 -15.67 -0.01
N LYS A 96 -13.68 -14.61 -0.50
CA LYS A 96 -13.45 -14.08 -1.85
C LYS A 96 -12.07 -13.44 -1.97
N LEU A 97 -11.64 -12.69 -0.97
CA LEU A 97 -10.31 -12.11 -0.89
C LEU A 97 -9.24 -13.19 -0.83
N ARG A 98 -9.48 -14.27 -0.07
CA ARG A 98 -8.59 -15.43 -0.01
C ARG A 98 -8.46 -16.11 -1.36
N GLU A 99 -9.56 -16.33 -2.06
CA GLU A 99 -9.55 -16.87 -3.42
C GLU A 99 -8.80 -15.95 -4.39
N LEU A 100 -9.04 -14.64 -4.34
CA LEU A 100 -8.33 -13.67 -5.19
C LEU A 100 -6.81 -13.73 -4.98
N ILE A 101 -6.36 -13.81 -3.73
CA ILE A 101 -4.93 -13.90 -3.40
C ILE A 101 -4.33 -15.24 -3.86
N ALA A 102 -5.07 -16.34 -3.73
CA ALA A 102 -4.60 -17.67 -4.12
C ALA A 102 -4.35 -17.79 -5.63
N HIS A 103 -5.25 -17.26 -6.47
CA HIS A 103 -5.14 -17.30 -7.95
C HIS A 103 -4.06 -16.36 -8.53
N GLN A 104 -3.34 -15.62 -7.69
CA GLN A 104 -2.22 -14.75 -8.10
C GLN A 104 -0.86 -15.35 -7.74
N SER A 105 -0.85 -16.51 -7.05
CA SER A 105 0.38 -17.22 -6.66
C SER A 105 0.69 -18.43 -7.58
N GLU A 106 -0.07 -18.59 -8.68
CA GLU A 106 0.08 -19.63 -9.72
C GLU A 106 0.68 -19.06 -11.01
#